data_AF-A0A9K3KIF3-F1
#
_entry.id   AF-A0A9K3KIF3-F1
#
_cell.length_a   1.000
_cell.length_b   1.000
_cell.length_c   1.000
_cell.angle_alpha   90.00
_cell.angle_beta   90.00
_cell.angle_gamma   90.00
#
_symmetry.space_group_name_H-M   'P 1'
#
loop_
_entity.id
_entity.type
_entity.pdbx_description
1 polymer ?
#
loop_
_entity_poly.entity_id
_entity_poly.type
_entity_poly.pdbx_seq_one_letter_code
_entity_poly.pdbx_strand_id
1 'polypeptide(L)'
;MTAYITTKCLVYVLFTFVLVSFLSNTALINLLEDDEGQHTFAKTQPTVTSRNEYVGLKHLQRPVPQTDHDGRDVKQTKIHPPKQRVPPDSLPPYGSCAILLFGLPRAFREYVLPSLVQNVVRTNRRYGCDYFVHYYHIDKEESNGRSGRGGMIHPDDIQLLKTAVADMYKNNGTASGEIVAHIPLVSIVHDTNQTFWEKRQTQLMTYRNTRNANGKLTYFPYTEPTYVYPGTIDNIVKQWHSIDAVWNLMQKHENNKATGQRYQRVAMMRSDVVYITPVDVFAIPTIVDSTHSDVVIIPDFAKYPINDRMIIGPYDAVKLWATERFLRIDHYATKVAPPGTAMHSETFLNDTILTSIRSDLHLPIYEDPWLCFLRARADGAIWIEDCDAAKSGNGGGFPEPVLPYLKPFLNESATCRQRWLRDPVRRVKEFFCRQGRTPGESLTTGRERMLQKRARPNKQHPTKR
;
A
#
# COMPACT_ATOMS: atom_id res chain seq x y z
N MET A 1 64.50 -18.88 -6.69
CA MET A 1 63.75 -19.60 -5.64
C MET A 1 63.23 -18.60 -4.59
N THR A 2 62.64 -17.48 -5.05
CA THR A 2 62.39 -16.29 -4.22
C THR A 2 61.20 -15.47 -4.72
N ALA A 3 60.19 -16.15 -5.29
CA ALA A 3 58.96 -15.50 -5.78
C ALA A 3 57.68 -16.30 -5.46
N TYR A 4 57.76 -17.35 -4.63
CA TYR A 4 56.63 -18.26 -4.37
C TYR A 4 56.08 -18.21 -2.94
N ILE A 5 56.61 -17.32 -2.09
CA ILE A 5 56.26 -17.25 -0.66
C ILE A 5 55.32 -16.08 -0.34
N THR A 6 55.24 -15.03 -1.17
CA THR A 6 54.44 -13.84 -0.87
C THR A 6 52.94 -13.99 -1.17
N THR A 7 52.53 -14.92 -2.03
CA THR A 7 51.10 -15.08 -2.37
C THR A 7 50.31 -15.89 -1.33
N LYS A 8 50.97 -16.73 -0.52
CA LYS A 8 50.27 -17.54 0.51
C LYS A 8 49.99 -16.77 1.80
N CYS A 9 50.77 -15.74 2.14
CA CYS A 9 50.49 -14.91 3.32
C CYS A 9 49.29 -13.97 3.11
N LEU A 10 49.06 -13.46 1.89
CA LEU A 10 47.94 -12.54 1.65
C LEU A 10 46.57 -13.23 1.71
N VAL A 11 46.50 -14.50 1.30
CA VAL A 11 45.24 -15.28 1.35
C VAL A 11 44.87 -15.63 2.80
N TYR A 12 45.85 -15.86 3.68
CA TYR A 12 45.58 -16.17 5.09
C TYR A 12 45.10 -14.96 5.90
N VAL A 13 45.58 -13.75 5.59
CA VAL A 13 45.16 -12.51 6.27
C VAL A 13 43.76 -12.05 5.82
N LEU A 14 43.39 -12.30 4.56
CA LEU A 14 42.03 -12.03 4.07
C LEU A 14 41.00 -13.04 4.61
N PHE A 15 41.38 -14.30 4.86
CA PHE A 15 40.47 -15.30 5.41
C PHE A 15 40.20 -15.12 6.91
N THR A 16 41.18 -14.65 7.69
CA THR A 16 40.98 -14.36 9.12
C THR A 16 40.15 -13.11 9.37
N PHE A 17 40.26 -12.07 8.53
CA PHE A 17 39.39 -10.89 8.65
C PHE A 17 37.92 -11.19 8.36
N VAL A 18 37.62 -12.07 7.40
CA VAL A 18 36.23 -12.46 7.09
C VAL A 18 35.64 -13.37 8.19
N LEU A 19 36.45 -14.23 8.82
CA LEU A 19 35.96 -15.08 9.92
C LEU A 19 35.72 -14.30 11.22
N VAL A 20 36.55 -13.29 11.53
CA VAL A 20 36.37 -12.46 12.74
C VAL A 20 35.13 -11.57 12.61
N SER A 21 34.83 -11.03 11.41
CA SER A 21 33.60 -10.26 11.19
C SER A 21 32.31 -11.10 11.27
N PHE A 22 32.38 -12.42 11.05
CA PHE A 22 31.23 -13.32 11.21
C PHE A 22 31.04 -13.79 12.67
N LEU A 23 32.11 -13.86 13.47
CA LEU A 23 32.02 -14.29 14.87
C LEU A 23 31.66 -13.17 15.85
N SER A 24 31.80 -11.89 15.46
CA SER A 24 31.42 -10.74 16.32
C SER A 24 29.93 -10.41 16.35
N ASN A 25 29.09 -11.03 15.49
CA ASN A 25 27.64 -10.74 15.43
C ASN A 25 26.74 -11.81 16.06
N THR A 26 27.29 -12.88 16.63
CA THR A 26 26.53 -13.98 17.26
C THR A 26 26.70 -14.08 18.78
N ALA A 27 27.35 -13.11 19.43
CA ALA A 27 27.65 -13.15 20.86
C ALA A 27 26.89 -12.12 21.72
N LEU A 28 25.64 -11.75 21.34
CA LEU A 28 24.82 -10.86 22.17
C LEU A 28 23.35 -11.29 22.33
N ILE A 29 23.08 -12.61 22.25
CA ILE A 29 21.80 -13.19 22.67
C ILE A 29 22.12 -14.54 23.33
N ASN A 30 22.45 -14.49 24.62
CA ASN A 30 22.36 -15.58 25.60
C ASN A 30 23.09 -15.13 26.86
N LEU A 31 22.40 -14.31 27.66
CA LEU A 31 22.66 -14.12 29.09
C LEU A 31 21.42 -13.43 29.61
N LEU A 32 20.58 -14.19 30.31
CA LEU A 32 19.68 -13.81 31.41
C LEU A 32 18.56 -14.86 31.51
N GLU A 33 18.91 -16.03 32.04
CA GLU A 33 18.01 -16.83 32.86
C GLU A 33 18.71 -17.11 34.21
N ASP A 34 17.88 -17.10 35.24
CA ASP A 34 18.07 -17.50 36.65
C ASP A 34 18.44 -16.41 37.66
N ASP A 35 17.40 -15.90 38.33
CA ASP A 35 17.39 -15.95 39.80
C ASP A 35 15.96 -16.21 40.32
N GLU A 36 15.84 -17.26 41.12
CA GLU A 36 14.59 -17.70 41.76
C GLU A 36 14.29 -16.83 42.98
N GLY A 37 13.06 -16.28 43.03
CA GLY A 37 12.54 -15.59 44.20
C GLY A 37 11.14 -16.08 44.56
N GLN A 38 11.06 -17.10 45.40
CA GLN A 38 9.83 -17.59 46.01
C GLN A 38 9.13 -16.49 46.82
N HIS A 39 7.89 -16.15 46.49
CA HIS A 39 6.93 -15.64 47.46
C HIS A 39 5.52 -16.21 47.20
N THR A 40 5.14 -17.11 48.09
CA THR A 40 3.77 -17.57 48.32
C THR A 40 2.88 -16.42 48.76
N PHE A 41 1.80 -16.14 48.03
CA PHE A 41 0.65 -15.40 48.59
C PHE A 41 -0.68 -16.04 48.19
N ALA A 42 -1.57 -16.00 49.16
CA ALA A 42 -2.74 -16.84 49.32
C ALA A 42 -3.87 -16.53 48.33
N LYS A 43 -4.64 -17.58 48.06
CA LYS A 43 -5.94 -17.57 47.37
C LYS A 43 -6.95 -16.71 48.12
N THR A 44 -7.58 -15.79 47.41
CA THR A 44 -8.97 -15.37 47.66
C THR A 44 -9.65 -15.04 46.34
N GLN A 45 -10.57 -15.91 45.93
CA GLN A 45 -11.50 -15.66 44.82
C GLN A 45 -12.63 -14.74 45.30
N PRO A 46 -13.11 -13.83 44.44
CA PRO A 46 -14.52 -13.50 44.41
C PRO A 46 -15.15 -14.08 43.14
N THR A 47 -16.14 -14.94 43.37
CA THR A 47 -17.17 -15.33 42.41
C THR A 47 -17.88 -14.10 41.87
N VAL A 48 -17.67 -13.79 40.59
CA VAL A 48 -18.54 -12.91 39.81
C VAL A 48 -19.22 -13.78 38.75
N THR A 49 -20.49 -14.09 39.00
CA THR A 49 -21.41 -14.60 37.99
C THR A 49 -21.76 -13.47 37.04
N SER A 50 -21.20 -13.46 35.82
CA SER A 50 -21.79 -12.71 34.70
C SER A 50 -22.26 -13.68 33.62
N ARG A 51 -23.58 -13.82 33.52
CA ARG A 51 -24.26 -14.32 32.33
C ARG A 51 -24.04 -13.30 31.22
N ASN A 52 -23.22 -13.63 30.24
CA ASN A 52 -23.24 -12.94 28.94
C ASN A 52 -24.02 -13.81 27.95
N GLU A 53 -25.31 -13.52 27.82
CA GLU A 53 -26.09 -13.88 26.64
C GLU A 53 -25.58 -13.03 25.46
N TYR A 54 -24.79 -13.64 24.58
CA TYR A 54 -24.52 -13.09 23.26
C TYR A 54 -25.73 -13.35 22.37
N VAL A 55 -26.69 -12.42 22.37
CA VAL A 55 -27.73 -12.37 21.34
C VAL A 55 -27.13 -11.71 20.10
N GLY A 56 -27.05 -12.48 19.01
CA GLY A 56 -26.58 -12.02 17.71
C GLY A 56 -27.51 -10.94 17.13
N LEU A 57 -27.15 -9.68 17.28
CA LEU A 57 -27.80 -8.55 16.65
C LEU A 57 -27.19 -8.29 15.26
N LYS A 58 -27.83 -8.84 14.23
CA LYS A 58 -27.76 -8.30 12.86
C LYS A 58 -28.63 -7.05 12.81
N HIS A 59 -28.08 -5.90 13.21
CA HIS A 59 -28.64 -4.61 12.82
C HIS A 59 -27.70 -3.90 11.85
N LEU A 60 -28.20 -3.66 10.64
CA LEU A 60 -27.84 -2.49 9.86
C LEU A 60 -28.00 -1.28 10.79
N GLN A 61 -26.92 -0.83 11.40
CA GLN A 61 -26.88 0.44 12.11
C GLN A 61 -27.24 1.51 11.08
N ARG A 62 -28.44 2.06 11.20
CA ARG A 62 -28.73 3.38 10.64
C ARG A 62 -27.71 4.34 11.28
N PRO A 63 -27.10 5.26 10.51
CA PRO A 63 -26.19 6.24 11.09
C PRO A 63 -26.90 6.94 12.25
N VAL A 64 -26.33 6.84 13.44
CA VAL A 64 -26.77 7.60 14.60
C VAL A 64 -26.51 9.07 14.27
N PRO A 65 -27.52 9.96 14.34
CA PRO A 65 -27.29 11.39 14.18
C PRO A 65 -26.21 11.84 15.16
N GLN A 66 -25.12 12.41 14.64
CA GLN A 66 -24.14 13.04 15.50
C GLN A 66 -24.76 14.33 16.03
N THR A 67 -25.12 14.31 17.30
CA THR A 67 -25.43 15.52 18.05
C THR A 67 -24.14 16.07 18.64
N ASP A 68 -23.97 17.38 18.65
CA ASP A 68 -22.89 18.01 19.41
C ASP A 68 -23.06 17.76 20.92
N HIS A 69 -22.11 18.22 21.74
CA HIS A 69 -22.20 18.14 23.20
C HIS A 69 -23.47 18.81 23.78
N ASP A 70 -24.18 19.62 22.97
CA ASP A 70 -25.40 20.32 23.33
C ASP A 70 -26.68 19.64 22.79
N GLY A 71 -26.57 18.44 22.20
CA GLY A 71 -27.73 17.71 21.68
C GLY A 71 -28.30 18.28 20.38
N ARG A 72 -27.61 19.21 19.70
CA ARG A 72 -28.05 19.77 18.42
C ARG A 72 -27.60 18.87 17.29
N ASP A 73 -28.51 18.58 16.35
CA ASP A 73 -28.16 17.98 15.07
C ASP A 73 -27.03 18.79 14.44
N VAL A 74 -25.85 18.16 14.29
CA VAL A 74 -24.74 18.74 13.56
C VAL A 74 -25.22 18.85 12.11
N LYS A 75 -25.78 20.01 11.75
CA LYS A 75 -25.98 20.36 10.34
C LYS A 75 -24.62 20.19 9.70
N GLN A 76 -24.49 19.22 8.78
CA GLN A 76 -23.32 19.10 7.92
C GLN A 76 -23.07 20.49 7.32
N THR A 77 -22.12 21.20 7.91
CA THR A 77 -21.61 22.43 7.33
C THR A 77 -21.11 22.01 5.96
N LYS A 78 -21.60 22.67 4.91
CA LYS A 78 -21.10 22.43 3.55
C LYS A 78 -19.59 22.57 3.65
N ILE A 79 -18.88 21.45 3.55
CA ILE A 79 -17.42 21.44 3.50
C ILE A 79 -17.10 22.14 2.20
N HIS A 80 -16.80 23.43 2.29
CA HIS A 80 -16.30 24.15 1.13
C HIS A 80 -14.99 23.48 0.71
N PRO A 81 -14.74 23.32 -0.60
CA PRO A 81 -13.43 22.90 -1.04
C PRO A 81 -12.40 23.78 -0.33
N PRO A 82 -11.34 23.19 0.25
CA PRO A 82 -10.36 23.93 1.02
C PRO A 82 -9.93 25.08 0.14
N LYS A 83 -9.87 26.27 0.75
CA LYS A 83 -9.07 27.37 0.19
C LYS A 83 -7.80 26.72 -0.34
N GLN A 84 -7.51 26.94 -1.63
CA GLN A 84 -6.47 26.27 -2.42
C GLN A 84 -5.33 25.76 -1.52
N ARG A 85 -4.86 24.53 -1.74
CA ARG A 85 -3.55 24.11 -1.20
C ARG A 85 -2.52 25.09 -1.76
N VAL A 86 -2.27 26.19 -1.07
CA VAL A 86 -1.32 27.21 -1.48
C VAL A 86 0.03 26.61 -1.11
N PRO A 87 0.89 26.32 -2.08
CA PRO A 87 2.28 26.11 -1.74
C PRO A 87 2.77 27.30 -0.92
N PRO A 88 3.58 27.13 0.14
CA PRO A 88 4.11 28.28 0.85
C PRO A 88 4.69 29.30 -0.16
N ASP A 89 4.25 30.56 -0.11
CA ASP A 89 4.57 31.57 -1.13
C ASP A 89 6.05 32.03 -1.05
N SER A 90 6.76 31.65 0.01
CA SER A 90 8.19 31.83 0.18
C SER A 90 8.83 30.50 0.52
N LEU A 91 9.52 29.91 -0.45
CA LEU A 91 10.11 28.59 -0.30
C LEU A 91 11.44 28.70 0.44
N PRO A 92 11.55 28.29 1.72
CA PRO A 92 12.83 27.78 2.17
C PRO A 92 13.25 26.66 1.20
N PRO A 93 14.57 26.40 1.01
CA PRO A 93 15.01 25.32 0.13
C PRO A 93 14.35 24.03 0.59
N TYR A 94 13.32 23.59 -0.14
CA TYR A 94 12.62 22.34 0.15
C TYR A 94 13.67 21.24 0.14
N GLY A 95 13.73 20.44 1.20
CA GLY A 95 14.68 19.35 1.23
C GLY A 95 14.34 18.24 0.27
N SER A 96 15.16 17.20 0.30
CA SER A 96 15.03 16.03 -0.55
C SER A 96 13.73 15.25 -0.27
N CYS A 97 13.10 14.74 -1.32
CA CYS A 97 11.91 13.89 -1.21
C CYS A 97 12.02 12.62 -2.05
N ALA A 98 11.28 11.60 -1.63
CA ALA A 98 11.14 10.33 -2.36
C ALA A 98 9.68 9.89 -2.45
N ILE A 99 9.31 9.31 -3.60
CA ILE A 99 8.00 8.74 -3.87
C ILE A 99 8.17 7.24 -4.16
N LEU A 100 7.61 6.42 -3.29
CA LEU A 100 7.74 4.97 -3.29
C LEU A 100 6.42 4.36 -3.77
N LEU A 101 6.49 3.59 -4.86
CA LEU A 101 5.34 2.92 -5.47
C LEU A 101 5.43 1.41 -5.25
N PHE A 102 4.35 0.81 -4.75
CA PHE A 102 4.28 -0.62 -4.47
C PHE A 102 3.01 -1.27 -5.02
N GLY A 103 3.08 -2.56 -5.35
CA GLY A 103 1.92 -3.37 -5.75
C GLY A 103 2.01 -3.97 -7.15
N LEU A 104 0.89 -4.03 -7.86
CA LEU A 104 0.77 -4.63 -9.20
C LEU A 104 0.52 -3.53 -10.24
N PRO A 105 1.10 -3.56 -11.44
CA PRO A 105 0.83 -2.53 -12.45
C PRO A 105 -0.50 -2.81 -13.18
N ARG A 106 -1.63 -2.77 -12.47
CA ARG A 106 -2.96 -3.00 -13.05
C ARG A 106 -3.41 -1.79 -13.86
N ALA A 107 -3.75 -2.01 -15.13
CA ALA A 107 -4.15 -0.96 -16.06
C ALA A 107 -3.16 0.23 -16.05
N PHE A 108 -1.87 -0.11 -15.95
CA PHE A 108 -0.86 0.86 -15.60
C PHE A 108 -0.68 1.88 -16.72
N ARG A 109 -0.51 1.40 -17.95
CA ARG A 109 -0.32 2.26 -19.11
C ARG A 109 -1.54 3.14 -19.39
N GLU A 110 -2.74 2.59 -19.28
CA GLU A 110 -3.96 3.27 -19.72
C GLU A 110 -4.46 4.32 -18.72
N TYR A 111 -4.38 4.04 -17.42
CA TYR A 111 -5.01 4.90 -16.41
C TYR A 111 -4.04 5.32 -15.30
N VAL A 112 -3.25 4.39 -14.76
CA VAL A 112 -2.42 4.70 -13.59
C VAL A 112 -1.30 5.66 -13.98
N LEU A 113 -0.53 5.38 -15.02
CA LEU A 113 0.58 6.21 -15.46
C LEU A 113 0.15 7.63 -15.85
N PRO A 114 -0.89 7.85 -16.69
CA PRO A 114 -1.39 9.20 -16.94
C PRO A 114 -1.78 9.94 -15.67
N SER A 115 -2.43 9.25 -14.72
CA SER A 115 -2.82 9.84 -13.44
C SER A 115 -1.63 10.15 -12.54
N LEU A 116 -0.62 9.29 -12.48
CA LEU A 116 0.63 9.51 -11.76
C LEU A 116 1.36 10.72 -12.35
N VAL A 117 1.48 10.79 -13.68
CA VAL A 117 2.14 11.92 -14.35
C VAL A 117 1.44 13.23 -14.00
N GLN A 118 0.11 13.27 -14.12
CA GLN A 118 -0.67 14.48 -13.93
C GLN A 118 -0.76 14.92 -12.46
N ASN A 119 -1.02 13.97 -11.55
CA ASN A 119 -1.39 14.28 -10.16
C ASN A 119 -0.29 14.00 -9.15
N VAL A 120 0.83 13.38 -9.55
CA VAL A 120 1.95 13.09 -8.65
C VAL A 120 3.24 13.68 -9.20
N VAL A 121 3.67 13.28 -10.40
CA VAL A 121 4.94 13.73 -10.98
C VAL A 121 4.93 15.23 -11.26
N ARG A 122 3.91 15.72 -11.95
CA ARG A 122 3.77 17.15 -12.27
C ARG A 122 3.65 17.99 -11.00
N THR A 123 2.87 17.53 -10.03
CA THR A 123 2.66 18.22 -8.74
C THR A 123 3.95 18.34 -7.95
N ASN A 124 4.78 17.30 -7.93
CA ASN A 124 6.04 17.28 -7.18
C ASN A 124 7.26 17.72 -8.00
N ARG A 125 7.04 18.21 -9.22
CA ARG A 125 8.10 18.54 -10.16
C ARG A 125 9.16 19.45 -9.53
N ARG A 126 8.69 20.53 -8.93
CA ARG A 126 9.49 21.59 -8.31
C ARG A 126 10.44 21.10 -7.21
N TYR A 127 10.13 19.95 -6.60
CA TYR A 127 10.93 19.37 -5.53
C TYR A 127 12.02 18.43 -6.05
N GLY A 128 11.91 17.97 -7.31
CA GLY A 128 12.82 16.97 -7.84
C GLY A 128 12.79 15.66 -7.06
N CYS A 129 11.61 15.18 -6.63
CA CYS A 129 11.53 13.94 -5.84
C CYS A 129 12.02 12.73 -6.63
N ASP A 130 12.86 11.89 -6.02
CA ASP A 130 13.28 10.60 -6.58
C ASP A 130 12.13 9.57 -6.50
N TYR A 131 12.08 8.63 -7.44
CA TYR A 131 11.05 7.60 -7.51
C TYR A 131 11.65 6.20 -7.32
N PHE A 132 11.01 5.41 -6.45
CA PHE A 132 11.37 4.03 -6.20
C PHE A 132 10.16 3.14 -6.38
N VAL A 133 10.33 2.01 -7.04
CA VAL A 133 9.20 1.15 -7.38
C VAL A 133 9.53 -0.30 -7.07
N HIS A 134 8.63 -0.96 -6.34
CA HIS A 134 8.56 -2.42 -6.30
C HIS A 134 7.27 -2.89 -6.96
N TYR A 135 7.36 -3.93 -7.79
CA TYR A 135 6.17 -4.61 -8.30
C TYR A 135 6.36 -6.12 -8.37
N TYR A 136 5.25 -6.84 -8.51
CA TYR A 136 5.30 -8.27 -8.82
C TYR A 136 5.26 -8.51 -10.32
N HIS A 137 6.28 -9.19 -10.86
CA HIS A 137 6.29 -9.65 -12.24
C HIS A 137 5.42 -10.89 -12.36
N ILE A 138 4.16 -10.69 -12.75
CA ILE A 138 3.17 -11.74 -12.99
C ILE A 138 2.92 -11.83 -14.49
N ASP A 139 3.36 -12.94 -15.09
CA ASP A 139 3.21 -13.28 -16.51
C ASP A 139 1.87 -13.98 -16.83
N LYS A 140 1.03 -14.16 -15.80
CA LYS A 140 -0.24 -14.89 -15.88
C LYS A 140 -1.43 -13.95 -15.76
N GLU A 141 -2.50 -14.32 -16.46
CA GLU A 141 -3.81 -13.70 -16.32
C GLU A 141 -4.28 -13.84 -14.85
N GLU A 142 -4.63 -12.71 -14.22
CA GLU A 142 -5.28 -12.72 -12.91
C GLU A 142 -6.61 -13.46 -13.08
N SER A 143 -6.89 -14.44 -12.23
CA SER A 143 -8.18 -15.14 -12.26
C SER A 143 -9.31 -14.19 -11.84
N ASN A 144 -10.55 -14.52 -12.25
CA ASN A 144 -11.74 -13.86 -11.69
C ASN A 144 -11.67 -13.88 -10.17
N GLY A 145 -11.58 -12.69 -9.58
CA GLY A 145 -11.54 -12.50 -8.14
C GLY A 145 -12.88 -11.96 -7.65
N ARG A 146 -12.98 -11.82 -6.33
CA ARG A 146 -14.12 -11.18 -5.66
C ARG A 146 -14.47 -9.80 -6.24
N SER A 147 -13.45 -9.12 -6.76
CA SER A 147 -13.50 -7.69 -7.05
C SER A 147 -13.22 -7.37 -8.53
N GLY A 148 -13.19 -8.35 -9.43
CA GLY A 148 -12.97 -8.09 -10.85
C GLY A 148 -12.99 -9.34 -11.70
N ARG A 149 -13.07 -9.16 -13.02
CA ARG A 149 -13.12 -10.26 -14.00
C ARG A 149 -11.73 -10.85 -14.30
N GLY A 150 -10.81 -10.73 -13.36
CA GLY A 150 -9.42 -11.04 -13.63
C GLY A 150 -8.85 -10.10 -14.68
N GLY A 151 -7.96 -10.60 -15.52
CA GLY A 151 -7.42 -9.87 -16.66
C GLY A 151 -5.92 -10.00 -16.79
N MET A 152 -5.40 -9.58 -17.93
CA MET A 152 -3.97 -9.60 -18.19
C MET A 152 -3.33 -8.39 -17.53
N ILE A 153 -2.35 -8.62 -16.67
CA ILE A 153 -1.46 -7.57 -16.16
C ILE A 153 -0.26 -7.54 -17.11
N HIS A 154 0.13 -6.34 -17.53
CA HIS A 154 1.33 -6.11 -18.33
C HIS A 154 2.43 -5.56 -17.42
N PRO A 155 3.22 -6.42 -16.75
CA PRO A 155 4.21 -5.99 -15.76
C PRO A 155 5.20 -4.96 -16.31
N ASP A 156 5.60 -5.10 -17.56
CA ASP A 156 6.60 -4.25 -18.20
C ASP A 156 6.13 -2.80 -18.42
N ASP A 157 4.82 -2.54 -18.43
CA ASP A 157 4.28 -1.18 -18.56
C ASP A 157 4.76 -0.26 -17.43
N ILE A 158 5.14 -0.81 -16.27
CA ILE A 158 5.68 -0.01 -15.17
C ILE A 158 7.01 0.67 -15.51
N GLN A 159 7.76 0.15 -16.49
CA GLN A 159 9.01 0.77 -16.96
C GLN A 159 8.75 2.09 -17.68
N LEU A 160 7.54 2.30 -18.21
CA LEU A 160 7.15 3.56 -18.87
C LEU A 160 7.24 4.76 -17.91
N LEU A 161 7.21 4.54 -16.60
CA LEU A 161 7.39 5.60 -15.60
C LEU A 161 8.74 6.30 -15.75
N LYS A 162 9.82 5.58 -16.08
CA LYS A 162 11.16 6.17 -16.25
C LYS A 162 11.16 7.24 -17.33
N THR A 163 10.62 6.90 -18.49
CA THR A 163 10.51 7.81 -19.64
C THR A 163 9.56 8.95 -19.32
N ALA A 164 8.40 8.67 -18.73
CA ALA A 164 7.41 9.70 -18.40
C ALA A 164 7.94 10.75 -17.42
N VAL A 165 8.68 10.34 -16.38
CA VAL A 165 9.35 11.28 -15.47
C VAL A 165 10.39 12.07 -16.23
N ALA A 166 11.31 11.42 -16.96
CA ALA A 166 12.37 12.11 -17.70
C ALA A 166 11.83 13.15 -18.70
N ASP A 167 10.79 12.81 -19.47
CA ASP A 167 10.20 13.69 -20.48
C ASP A 167 9.52 14.91 -19.85
N MET A 168 8.84 14.72 -18.72
CA MET A 168 8.23 15.81 -17.96
C MET A 168 9.31 16.84 -17.55
N TYR A 169 10.49 16.39 -17.13
CA TYR A 169 11.58 17.27 -16.73
C TYR A 169 12.31 17.93 -17.91
N LYS A 170 12.41 17.26 -19.07
CA LYS A 170 13.04 17.82 -20.28
C LYS A 170 12.21 18.92 -20.95
N ASN A 171 10.90 18.72 -21.09
CA ASN A 171 10.07 19.53 -21.98
C ASN A 171 9.69 20.92 -21.45
N ASN A 172 9.96 21.21 -20.17
CA ASN A 172 9.51 22.43 -19.52
C ASN A 172 10.66 23.30 -18.99
N GLY A 173 11.88 23.10 -19.48
CA GLY A 173 13.07 23.88 -19.11
C GLY A 173 13.13 25.29 -19.72
N THR A 174 12.17 25.69 -20.55
CA THR A 174 12.28 26.92 -21.37
C THR A 174 11.21 27.98 -21.11
N ALA A 175 10.07 27.67 -20.48
CA ALA A 175 8.94 28.60 -20.41
C ALA A 175 8.76 29.34 -19.07
N SER A 176 9.15 28.76 -17.94
CA SER A 176 8.83 29.31 -16.60
C SER A 176 10.02 29.88 -15.83
N GLY A 177 11.26 29.76 -16.34
CA GLY A 177 12.47 30.16 -15.60
C GLY A 177 12.70 29.37 -14.30
N GLU A 178 11.92 28.32 -14.07
CA GLU A 178 11.99 27.50 -12.85
C GLU A 178 13.24 26.61 -12.91
N ILE A 179 14.19 26.88 -12.03
CA ILE A 179 15.43 26.11 -11.92
C ILE A 179 15.09 24.78 -11.25
N VAL A 180 15.03 23.71 -12.04
CA VAL A 180 14.98 22.35 -11.50
C VAL A 180 16.38 21.96 -11.03
N ALA A 181 16.52 21.63 -9.75
CA ALA A 181 17.80 21.27 -9.15
C ALA A 181 18.48 20.05 -9.79
N HIS A 182 17.70 19.03 -10.18
CA HIS A 182 18.19 17.83 -10.88
C HIS A 182 17.05 17.06 -11.55
N ILE A 183 17.40 16.18 -12.49
CA ILE A 183 16.46 15.19 -13.05
C ILE A 183 16.31 14.07 -12.01
N PRO A 184 15.08 13.74 -11.58
CA PRO A 184 14.89 12.67 -10.61
C PRO A 184 15.37 11.31 -11.08
N LEU A 185 15.88 10.52 -10.13
CA LEU A 185 16.11 9.11 -10.34
C LEU A 185 14.77 8.36 -10.37
N VAL A 186 14.66 7.35 -11.23
CA VAL A 186 13.58 6.35 -11.18
C VAL A 186 14.20 4.95 -11.10
N SER A 187 14.15 4.35 -9.91
CA SER A 187 14.68 3.01 -9.64
C SER A 187 13.55 2.00 -9.47
N ILE A 188 13.67 0.84 -10.12
CA ILE A 188 12.62 -0.18 -10.15
C ILE A 188 13.21 -1.54 -9.83
N VAL A 189 12.62 -2.24 -8.86
CA VAL A 189 12.87 -3.65 -8.56
C VAL A 189 11.56 -4.44 -8.67
N HIS A 190 11.69 -5.76 -8.75
CA HIS A 190 10.52 -6.63 -8.77
C HIS A 190 10.83 -7.99 -8.16
N ASP A 191 9.75 -8.68 -7.82
CA ASP A 191 9.77 -10.09 -7.45
C ASP A 191 8.84 -10.89 -8.37
N THR A 192 9.23 -12.12 -8.68
CA THR A 192 8.32 -13.09 -9.28
C THR A 192 7.52 -13.78 -8.17
N ASN A 193 6.50 -14.57 -8.53
CA ASN A 193 5.84 -15.40 -7.53
C ASN A 193 6.84 -16.38 -6.87
N GLN A 194 7.81 -16.92 -7.62
CA GLN A 194 8.82 -17.84 -7.09
C GLN A 194 9.72 -17.14 -6.06
N THR A 195 10.32 -16.00 -6.40
CA THR A 195 11.24 -15.30 -5.48
C THR A 195 10.52 -14.80 -4.23
N PHE A 196 9.24 -14.43 -4.34
CA PHE A 196 8.40 -14.15 -3.18
C PHE A 196 8.26 -15.35 -2.24
N TRP A 197 7.91 -16.52 -2.79
CA TRP A 197 7.73 -17.74 -1.99
C TRP A 197 9.05 -18.16 -1.35
N GLU A 198 10.16 -18.14 -2.07
CA GLU A 198 11.49 -18.43 -1.52
C GLU A 198 11.80 -17.55 -0.29
N LYS A 199 11.46 -16.25 -0.35
CA LYS A 199 11.69 -15.31 0.76
C LYS A 199 10.71 -15.46 1.93
N ARG A 200 9.43 -15.75 1.66
CA ARG A 200 8.34 -15.58 2.65
C ARG A 200 7.58 -16.87 3.00
N GLN A 201 7.89 -18.01 2.38
CA GLN A 201 7.15 -19.26 2.59
C GLN A 201 7.10 -19.68 4.06
N THR A 202 8.21 -19.66 4.78
CA THR A 202 8.25 -20.06 6.19
C THR A 202 7.32 -19.18 7.04
N GLN A 203 7.44 -17.85 6.91
CA GLN A 203 6.57 -16.90 7.63
C GLN A 203 5.09 -17.08 7.25
N LEU A 204 4.78 -17.26 5.97
CA LEU A 204 3.41 -17.52 5.50
C LEU A 204 2.83 -18.80 6.09
N MET A 205 3.61 -19.87 6.15
CA MET A 205 3.16 -21.14 6.70
C MET A 205 2.92 -21.04 8.21
N THR A 206 3.72 -20.25 8.93
CA THR A 206 3.42 -19.89 10.33
C THR A 206 2.07 -19.19 10.42
N TYR A 207 1.85 -18.10 9.68
CA TYR A 207 0.59 -17.36 9.77
C TYR A 207 -0.65 -18.17 9.36
N ARG A 208 -0.49 -19.08 8.40
CA ARG A 208 -1.56 -19.97 7.93
C ARG A 208 -1.91 -21.06 8.94
N ASN A 209 -0.94 -21.62 9.66
CA ASN A 209 -1.13 -22.86 10.42
C ASN A 209 -1.19 -22.66 11.93
N THR A 210 -0.69 -21.55 12.47
CA THR A 210 -0.72 -21.31 13.92
C THR A 210 -2.15 -21.15 14.41
N ARG A 211 -2.49 -21.94 15.43
CA ARG A 211 -3.78 -21.94 16.10
C ARG A 211 -3.64 -21.55 17.56
N ASN A 212 -4.64 -20.88 18.10
CA ASN A 212 -4.73 -20.59 19.52
C ASN A 212 -5.25 -21.81 20.30
N ALA A 213 -5.35 -21.69 21.63
CA ALA A 213 -5.84 -22.75 22.52
C ALA A 213 -7.26 -23.25 22.17
N ASN A 214 -8.06 -22.44 21.48
CA ASN A 214 -9.41 -22.79 21.04
C ASN A 214 -9.44 -23.43 19.63
N GLY A 215 -8.28 -23.77 19.06
CA GLY A 215 -8.14 -24.34 17.72
C GLY A 215 -8.45 -23.38 16.57
N LYS A 216 -8.66 -22.09 16.84
CA LYS A 216 -8.89 -21.06 15.82
C LYS A 216 -7.56 -20.53 15.29
N LEU A 217 -7.55 -20.10 14.03
CA LEU A 217 -6.36 -19.52 13.40
C LEU A 217 -5.99 -18.21 14.11
N THR A 218 -4.75 -18.11 14.59
CA THR A 218 -4.29 -16.96 15.38
C THR A 218 -4.24 -15.69 14.54
N TYR A 219 -3.74 -15.80 13.30
CA TYR A 219 -3.48 -14.63 12.45
C TYR A 219 -4.63 -14.30 11.50
N PHE A 220 -5.38 -15.30 11.04
CA PHE A 220 -6.43 -15.09 10.04
C PHE A 220 -7.61 -14.30 10.63
N PRO A 221 -8.01 -13.17 10.02
CA PRO A 221 -9.09 -12.37 10.56
C PRO A 221 -10.47 -12.92 10.14
N TYR A 222 -10.84 -14.06 10.72
CA TYR A 222 -12.07 -14.80 10.36
C TYR A 222 -13.37 -14.07 10.74
N THR A 223 -13.31 -12.97 11.50
CA THR A 223 -14.50 -12.17 11.81
C THR A 223 -14.93 -11.31 10.64
N GLU A 224 -14.05 -11.07 9.67
CA GLU A 224 -14.34 -10.27 8.49
C GLU A 224 -14.90 -11.18 7.37
N PRO A 225 -16.21 -11.12 7.05
CA PRO A 225 -16.85 -12.05 6.12
C PRO A 225 -16.28 -11.97 4.70
N THR A 226 -15.61 -10.86 4.42
CA THR A 226 -15.06 -10.54 3.13
C THR A 226 -13.66 -11.15 2.89
N TYR A 227 -13.04 -11.70 3.93
CA TYR A 227 -11.73 -12.31 3.88
C TYR A 227 -11.84 -13.82 3.63
N VAL A 228 -10.98 -14.35 2.75
CA VAL A 228 -11.03 -15.75 2.29
C VAL A 228 -9.70 -16.41 2.61
N TYR A 229 -9.75 -17.48 3.39
CA TYR A 229 -8.55 -18.26 3.73
C TYR A 229 -8.17 -19.25 2.60
N PRO A 230 -6.87 -19.45 2.29
CA PRO A 230 -5.71 -18.71 2.80
C PRO A 230 -5.39 -17.45 1.98
N GLY A 231 -6.08 -17.22 0.86
CA GLY A 231 -5.70 -16.21 -0.13
C GLY A 231 -5.60 -14.79 0.42
N THR A 232 -6.39 -14.41 1.43
CA THR A 232 -6.26 -13.10 2.05
C THR A 232 -4.97 -12.94 2.85
N ILE A 233 -4.52 -13.95 3.60
CA ILE A 233 -3.22 -13.91 4.30
C ILE A 233 -2.10 -13.71 3.27
N ASP A 234 -2.13 -14.46 2.17
CA ASP A 234 -1.11 -14.37 1.13
C ASP A 234 -1.03 -12.96 0.54
N ASN A 235 -2.20 -12.36 0.25
CA ASN A 235 -2.27 -11.03 -0.32
C ASN A 235 -1.76 -9.95 0.64
N ILE A 236 -2.06 -10.08 1.94
CA ILE A 236 -1.58 -9.16 2.98
C ILE A 236 -0.06 -9.24 3.09
N VAL A 237 0.51 -10.45 3.19
CA VAL A 237 1.97 -10.62 3.26
C VAL A 237 2.65 -10.16 1.96
N LYS A 238 2.04 -10.39 0.79
CA LYS A 238 2.55 -9.85 -0.48
C LYS A 238 2.57 -8.33 -0.48
N GLN A 239 1.52 -7.67 0.03
CA GLN A 239 1.49 -6.21 0.14
C GLN A 239 2.59 -5.72 1.08
N TRP A 240 2.70 -6.29 2.28
CA TRP A 240 3.72 -5.91 3.27
C TRP A 240 5.14 -6.12 2.73
N HIS A 241 5.38 -7.23 2.04
CA HIS A 241 6.65 -7.49 1.39
C HIS A 241 6.97 -6.46 0.31
N SER A 242 6.00 -6.09 -0.52
CA SER A 242 6.19 -5.08 -1.57
C SER A 242 6.53 -3.70 -0.99
N ILE A 243 5.96 -3.35 0.17
CA ILE A 243 6.24 -2.11 0.89
C ILE A 243 7.67 -2.13 1.46
N ASP A 244 8.04 -3.22 2.14
CA ASP A 244 9.39 -3.43 2.68
C ASP A 244 10.45 -3.41 1.57
N ALA A 245 10.18 -4.07 0.44
CA ALA A 245 11.11 -4.13 -0.68
C ALA A 245 11.35 -2.76 -1.34
N VAL A 246 10.31 -1.93 -1.54
CA VAL A 246 10.50 -0.58 -2.11
C VAL A 246 11.19 0.36 -1.12
N TRP A 247 10.94 0.21 0.18
CA TRP A 247 11.68 0.93 1.22
C TRP A 247 13.17 0.58 1.20
N ASN A 248 13.50 -0.70 1.16
CA ASN A 248 14.89 -1.18 1.09
C ASN A 248 15.61 -0.70 -0.18
N LEU A 249 14.89 -0.57 -1.30
CA LEU A 249 15.44 0.00 -2.53
C LEU A 249 15.82 1.49 -2.34
N MET A 250 14.93 2.30 -1.76
CA MET A 250 15.21 3.70 -1.44
C MET A 250 16.40 3.82 -0.50
N GLN A 251 16.41 3.06 0.59
CA GLN A 251 17.46 3.11 1.61
C GLN A 251 18.82 2.67 1.06
N LYS A 252 18.85 1.67 0.17
CA LYS A 252 20.07 1.29 -0.56
C LYS A 252 20.63 2.45 -1.38
N HIS A 253 19.77 3.24 -2.02
CA HIS A 253 20.20 4.41 -2.76
C HIS A 253 20.76 5.51 -1.84
N GLU A 254 20.11 5.78 -0.71
CA GLU A 254 20.63 6.73 0.30
C GLU A 254 22.03 6.33 0.78
N ASN A 255 22.24 5.05 1.09
CA ASN A 255 23.54 4.52 1.52
C ASN A 255 24.63 4.62 0.44
N ASN A 256 24.24 4.67 -0.84
CA ASN A 256 25.16 4.83 -1.95
C ASN A 256 25.45 6.30 -2.30
N LYS A 257 24.67 7.26 -1.77
CA LYS A 257 24.96 8.68 -1.95
C LYS A 257 26.20 9.04 -1.13
N ALA A 258 27.17 9.71 -1.76
CA ALA A 258 28.37 10.20 -1.07
C ALA A 258 28.04 11.14 0.11
N THR A 259 26.89 11.84 0.06
CA THR A 259 26.45 12.75 1.11
C THR A 259 25.87 12.02 2.33
N GLY A 260 25.50 10.74 2.22
CA GLY A 260 24.75 10.01 3.25
C GLY A 260 23.41 10.65 3.62
N GLN A 261 22.92 11.59 2.80
CA GLN A 261 21.76 12.41 3.14
C GLN A 261 20.47 11.63 2.90
N ARG A 262 19.69 11.49 3.97
CA ARG A 262 18.34 10.90 3.92
C ARG A 262 17.34 11.82 3.23
N TYR A 263 16.29 11.24 2.68
CA TYR A 263 15.11 12.00 2.26
C TYR A 263 14.43 12.63 3.47
N GLN A 264 14.07 13.91 3.37
CA GLN A 264 13.35 14.59 4.44
C GLN A 264 11.88 14.18 4.46
N ARG A 265 11.28 14.05 3.28
CA ARG A 265 9.89 13.60 3.14
C ARG A 265 9.75 12.43 2.18
N VAL A 266 8.90 11.50 2.57
CA VAL A 266 8.65 10.28 1.81
C VAL A 266 7.15 10.12 1.64
N ALA A 267 6.73 9.75 0.42
CA ALA A 267 5.39 9.27 0.16
C ALA A 267 5.46 7.79 -0.22
N MET A 268 4.62 6.98 0.40
CA MET A 268 4.47 5.55 0.12
C MET A 268 3.08 5.31 -0.45
N MET A 269 3.02 4.83 -1.69
CA MET A 269 1.88 4.95 -2.59
C MET A 269 1.70 3.66 -3.42
N ARG A 270 0.48 3.40 -3.91
CA ARG A 270 0.19 2.19 -4.70
C ARG A 270 0.40 2.40 -6.20
N SER A 271 0.86 1.37 -6.89
CA SER A 271 1.00 1.36 -8.36
C SER A 271 -0.21 0.79 -9.10
N ASP A 272 -1.29 0.42 -8.40
CA ASP A 272 -2.53 -0.13 -8.97
C ASP A 272 -3.76 0.78 -8.78
N VAL A 273 -3.56 2.09 -8.70
CA VAL A 273 -4.63 3.06 -8.44
C VAL A 273 -4.55 4.26 -9.37
N VAL A 274 -5.70 4.84 -9.70
CA VAL A 274 -5.82 6.07 -10.47
C VAL A 274 -5.92 7.23 -9.50
N TYR A 275 -4.89 8.07 -9.44
CA TYR A 275 -4.88 9.27 -8.62
C TYR A 275 -5.78 10.31 -9.24
N ILE A 276 -6.86 10.70 -8.57
CA ILE A 276 -7.81 11.69 -9.11
C ILE A 276 -7.60 13.09 -8.54
N THR A 277 -6.81 13.20 -7.47
CA THR A 277 -6.44 14.46 -6.83
C THR A 277 -4.93 14.64 -6.81
N PRO A 278 -4.42 15.87 -6.94
CA PRO A 278 -2.99 16.16 -6.76
C PRO A 278 -2.46 15.67 -5.40
N VAL A 279 -1.34 14.97 -5.44
CA VAL A 279 -0.57 14.53 -4.28
C VAL A 279 0.72 15.33 -4.26
N ASP A 280 0.82 16.27 -3.33
CA ASP A 280 2.03 17.06 -3.11
C ASP A 280 2.66 16.54 -1.80
N VAL A 281 3.92 16.08 -1.88
CA VAL A 281 4.64 15.46 -0.77
C VAL A 281 4.98 16.47 0.33
N PHE A 282 5.04 17.77 0.00
CA PHE A 282 5.30 18.83 0.96
C PHE A 282 4.07 19.64 1.34
N ALA A 283 2.98 19.59 0.57
CA ALA A 283 1.75 20.31 0.93
C ALA A 283 1.16 19.74 2.21
N ILE A 284 1.06 20.61 3.21
CA ILE A 284 0.38 20.35 4.46
C ILE A 284 -0.97 21.07 4.39
N PRO A 285 -2.09 20.40 4.69
CA PRO A 285 -3.38 21.04 4.80
C PRO A 285 -3.32 22.22 5.77
N THR A 286 -3.82 23.39 5.34
CA THR A 286 -3.75 24.66 6.08
C THR A 286 -4.43 24.66 7.45
N ILE A 287 -5.20 23.61 7.74
CA ILE A 287 -5.86 23.37 9.02
C ILE A 287 -4.83 23.00 10.11
N VAL A 288 -3.67 22.49 9.71
CA VAL A 288 -2.56 22.22 10.62
C VAL A 288 -1.73 23.49 10.74
N ASP A 289 -1.75 24.14 11.92
CA ASP A 289 -0.95 25.32 12.27
C ASP A 289 0.56 24.99 12.40
N SER A 290 1.05 24.09 11.55
CA SER A 290 2.44 23.63 11.57
C SER A 290 3.21 24.37 10.48
N THR A 291 4.14 25.21 10.93
CA THR A 291 5.29 25.70 10.15
C THR A 291 6.25 24.59 9.72
N HIS A 292 5.92 23.31 9.92
CA HIS A 292 6.88 22.22 9.97
C HIS A 292 6.53 21.02 9.11
N SER A 293 7.58 20.39 8.60
CA SER A 293 7.59 19.12 7.87
C SER A 293 7.13 17.90 8.68
N ASP A 294 6.69 18.10 9.93
CA ASP A 294 6.56 17.10 10.98
C ASP A 294 5.11 16.66 11.18
N VAL A 295 4.42 16.37 10.07
CA VAL A 295 3.06 15.82 10.08
C VAL A 295 3.01 14.61 9.16
N VAL A 296 2.29 13.60 9.60
CA VAL A 296 1.97 12.42 8.80
C VAL A 296 0.59 12.61 8.19
N ILE A 297 0.47 12.37 6.90
CA ILE A 297 -0.77 12.49 6.14
C ILE A 297 -1.17 11.12 5.63
N ILE A 298 -2.43 10.74 5.90
CA ILE A 298 -3.07 9.56 5.32
C ILE A 298 -4.39 9.96 4.66
N PRO A 299 -4.91 9.19 3.68
CA PRO A 299 -6.22 9.50 3.11
C PRO A 299 -7.35 9.24 4.09
N ASP A 300 -8.36 10.11 4.09
CA ASP A 300 -9.55 10.05 4.95
C ASP A 300 -10.70 9.23 4.32
N PHE A 301 -10.46 8.52 3.21
CA PHE A 301 -11.47 7.75 2.50
C PHE A 301 -11.30 6.23 2.65
N ALA A 302 -12.37 5.48 2.39
CA ALA A 302 -12.38 4.01 2.44
C ALA A 302 -11.79 3.41 3.74
N LYS A 303 -12.11 4.05 4.88
CA LYS A 303 -11.63 3.69 6.21
C LYS A 303 -12.34 2.50 6.82
N TYR A 304 -11.63 1.54 7.42
CA TYR A 304 -12.20 0.58 8.39
C TYR A 304 -11.14 -0.02 9.34
N PRO A 305 -10.55 0.69 10.32
CA PRO A 305 -10.85 2.06 10.77
C PRO A 305 -10.04 3.16 10.06
N ILE A 306 -9.00 2.81 9.31
CA ILE A 306 -8.12 3.78 8.62
C ILE A 306 -7.83 3.32 7.18
N ASN A 307 -7.24 4.19 6.37
CA ASN A 307 -6.75 3.83 5.05
C ASN A 307 -5.33 3.24 5.13
N ASP A 308 -5.14 2.01 4.64
CA ASP A 308 -3.87 1.28 4.68
C ASP A 308 -3.04 1.40 3.40
N ARG A 309 -3.47 2.25 2.45
CA ARG A 309 -3.01 2.21 1.07
C ARG A 309 -2.03 3.32 0.73
N MET A 310 -1.89 4.33 1.57
CA MET A 310 -1.01 5.45 1.34
C MET A 310 -0.62 6.15 2.65
N ILE A 311 0.61 6.62 2.73
CA ILE A 311 1.11 7.50 3.80
C ILE A 311 2.10 8.50 3.20
N ILE A 312 2.07 9.74 3.69
CA ILE A 312 3.08 10.77 3.41
C ILE A 312 3.59 11.27 4.76
N GLY A 313 4.88 11.52 4.91
CA GLY A 313 5.38 12.15 6.13
C GLY A 313 6.90 12.24 6.22
N PRO A 314 7.42 12.58 7.40
CA PRO A 314 8.84 12.48 7.72
C PRO A 314 9.38 11.07 7.51
N TYR A 315 10.68 10.99 7.22
CA TYR A 315 11.41 9.73 7.00
C TYR A 315 11.09 8.66 8.06
N ASP A 316 11.23 9.00 9.34
CA ASP A 316 11.10 8.02 10.42
C ASP A 316 9.67 7.50 10.58
N ALA A 317 8.65 8.32 10.34
CA ALA A 317 7.26 7.86 10.35
C ALA A 317 6.97 6.89 9.21
N VAL A 318 7.42 7.21 7.99
CA VAL A 318 7.21 6.33 6.84
C VAL A 318 8.06 5.06 6.95
N LYS A 319 9.23 5.13 7.60
CA LYS A 319 10.04 3.97 7.96
C LYS A 319 9.27 3.02 8.87
N LEU A 320 8.76 3.51 10.01
CA LEU A 320 7.92 2.72 10.92
C LEU A 320 6.77 2.06 10.14
N TRP A 321 6.08 2.87 9.33
CA TRP A 321 4.99 2.38 8.49
C TRP A 321 5.44 1.31 7.51
N ALA A 322 6.61 1.42 6.90
CA ALA A 322 7.07 0.48 5.89
C ALA A 322 7.60 -0.84 6.47
N THR A 323 8.40 -0.78 7.53
CA THR A 323 9.27 -1.90 7.92
C THR A 323 8.77 -2.72 9.11
N GLU A 324 7.89 -2.18 9.95
CA GLU A 324 7.62 -2.81 11.26
C GLU A 324 6.45 -3.80 11.30
N ARG A 325 5.75 -4.00 10.18
CA ARG A 325 4.59 -4.90 10.15
C ARG A 325 4.94 -6.33 10.56
N PHE A 326 6.02 -6.87 9.97
CA PHE A 326 6.48 -8.22 10.29
C PHE A 326 7.04 -8.34 11.71
N LEU A 327 7.62 -7.25 12.24
CA LEU A 327 8.19 -7.24 13.59
C LEU A 327 7.10 -7.24 14.68
N ARG A 328 5.98 -6.58 14.41
CA ARG A 328 4.93 -6.34 15.41
C ARG A 328 3.80 -7.36 15.39
N ILE A 329 3.59 -8.06 14.28
CA ILE A 329 2.40 -8.90 14.10
C ILE A 329 2.29 -10.05 15.12
N ASP A 330 3.41 -10.65 15.55
CA ASP A 330 3.37 -11.77 16.51
C ASP A 330 2.93 -11.32 17.90
N HIS A 331 3.50 -10.21 18.39
CA HIS A 331 3.07 -9.62 19.66
C HIS A 331 1.60 -9.17 19.58
N TYR A 332 1.24 -8.46 18.52
CA TYR A 332 -0.14 -8.00 18.33
C TYR A 332 -1.13 -9.17 18.32
N ALA A 333 -0.90 -10.19 17.48
CA ALA A 333 -1.81 -11.31 17.32
C ALA A 333 -2.00 -12.15 18.61
N THR A 334 -1.00 -12.16 19.49
CA THR A 334 -1.01 -13.01 20.70
C THR A 334 -1.39 -12.27 21.97
N LYS A 335 -1.18 -10.95 22.04
CA LYS A 335 -1.35 -10.15 23.27
C LYS A 335 -2.37 -9.03 23.18
N VAL A 336 -2.63 -8.50 21.98
CA VAL A 336 -3.37 -7.24 21.82
C VAL A 336 -4.64 -7.42 20.99
N ALA A 337 -4.52 -8.13 19.86
CA ALA A 337 -5.59 -8.24 18.88
C ALA A 337 -6.83 -8.94 19.47
N PRO A 338 -8.04 -8.41 19.23
CA PRO A 338 -9.25 -9.18 19.41
C PRO A 338 -9.20 -10.52 18.66
N PRO A 339 -9.82 -11.59 19.18
CA PRO A 339 -9.83 -12.88 18.51
C PRO A 339 -10.37 -12.79 17.08
N GLY A 340 -9.56 -13.19 16.11
CA GLY A 340 -9.96 -13.21 14.69
C GLY A 340 -9.91 -11.86 14.00
N THR A 341 -9.08 -10.91 14.48
CA THR A 341 -8.81 -9.63 13.78
C THR A 341 -7.32 -9.37 13.55
N ALA A 342 -6.42 -10.28 13.93
CA ALA A 342 -4.98 -10.03 14.01
C ALA A 342 -4.34 -9.46 12.73
N MET A 343 -4.59 -10.06 11.56
CA MET A 343 -4.12 -9.52 10.27
C MET A 343 -5.18 -8.71 9.52
N HIS A 344 -6.21 -8.18 10.20
CA HIS A 344 -7.09 -7.19 9.58
C HIS A 344 -6.27 -5.92 9.31
N SER A 345 -6.02 -5.60 8.04
CA SER A 345 -4.92 -4.69 7.65
C SER A 345 -5.06 -3.30 8.26
N GLU A 346 -6.26 -2.76 8.23
CA GLU A 346 -6.59 -1.44 8.76
C GLU A 346 -6.53 -1.41 10.30
N THR A 347 -7.03 -2.44 10.98
CA THR A 347 -7.06 -2.51 12.45
C THR A 347 -5.66 -2.70 13.01
N PHE A 348 -4.89 -3.64 12.44
CA PHE A 348 -3.49 -3.83 12.77
C PHE A 348 -2.69 -2.53 12.57
N LEU A 349 -2.86 -1.86 11.44
CA LEU A 349 -2.15 -0.63 11.14
C LEU A 349 -2.51 0.49 12.13
N ASN A 350 -3.79 0.62 12.50
CA ASN A 350 -4.23 1.62 13.46
C ASN A 350 -3.66 1.36 14.86
N ASP A 351 -3.83 0.13 15.35
CA ASP A 351 -3.54 -0.21 16.74
C ASP A 351 -2.03 -0.32 17.02
N THR A 352 -1.23 -0.66 16.00
CA THR A 352 0.22 -0.86 16.15
C THR A 352 1.03 0.27 15.54
N ILE A 353 1.00 0.41 14.22
CA ILE A 353 1.89 1.29 13.47
C ILE A 353 1.55 2.77 13.72
N LEU A 354 0.28 3.16 13.54
CA LEU A 354 -0.12 4.55 13.74
C LEU A 354 -0.05 4.95 15.22
N THR A 355 -0.35 4.02 16.14
CA THR A 355 -0.10 4.23 17.57
C THR A 355 1.37 4.53 17.82
N SER A 356 2.30 3.73 17.30
CA SER A 356 3.74 3.96 17.48
C SER A 356 4.25 5.25 16.85
N ILE A 357 3.71 5.67 15.70
CA ILE A 357 4.04 6.99 15.14
C ILE A 357 3.64 8.11 16.12
N ARG A 358 2.47 8.01 16.78
CA ARG A 358 2.01 9.00 17.76
C ARG A 358 2.77 8.92 19.08
N SER A 359 3.01 7.72 19.60
CA SER A 359 3.61 7.53 20.93
C SER A 359 5.13 7.64 20.91
N ASP A 360 5.79 7.07 19.90
CA ASP A 360 7.24 6.88 19.88
C ASP A 360 7.93 8.04 19.16
N LEU A 361 7.28 8.63 18.15
CA LEU A 361 7.80 9.79 17.40
C LEU A 361 7.13 11.12 17.75
N HIS A 362 6.04 11.10 18.53
CA HIS A 362 5.26 12.29 18.86
C HIS A 362 4.75 13.08 17.64
N LEU A 363 4.49 12.38 16.53
CA LEU A 363 4.06 13.00 15.29
C LEU A 363 2.52 13.01 15.17
N PRO A 364 1.90 14.15 14.84
CA PRO A 364 0.49 14.20 14.52
C PRO A 364 0.21 13.45 13.21
N ILE A 365 -0.93 12.75 13.17
CA ILE A 365 -1.45 12.10 11.97
C ILE A 365 -2.70 12.84 11.54
N TYR A 366 -2.65 13.41 10.34
CA TYR A 366 -3.75 14.09 9.70
C TYR A 366 -4.39 13.18 8.63
N GLU A 367 -5.70 12.97 8.75
CA GLU A 367 -6.48 12.27 7.75
C GLU A 367 -7.02 13.29 6.74
N ASP A 368 -6.55 13.23 5.49
CA ASP A 368 -6.87 14.21 4.46
C ASP A 368 -8.07 13.77 3.60
N PRO A 369 -9.22 14.48 3.68
CA PRO A 369 -10.42 14.18 2.86
C PRO A 369 -10.25 14.47 1.37
N TRP A 370 -9.21 15.21 0.99
CA TRP A 370 -8.93 15.58 -0.40
C TRP A 370 -7.93 14.67 -1.07
N LEU A 371 -7.25 13.79 -0.34
CA LEU A 371 -6.45 12.76 -0.97
C LEU A 371 -7.37 11.64 -1.43
N CYS A 372 -7.49 11.45 -2.75
CA CYS A 372 -8.29 10.36 -3.28
C CYS A 372 -7.72 9.67 -4.51
N PHE A 373 -7.92 8.35 -4.55
CA PHE A 373 -7.57 7.52 -5.69
C PHE A 373 -8.54 6.34 -5.81
N LEU A 374 -8.65 5.84 -7.04
CA LEU A 374 -9.59 4.79 -7.42
C LEU A 374 -8.82 3.52 -7.77
N ARG A 375 -9.21 2.37 -7.23
CA ARG A 375 -8.54 1.10 -7.57
C ARG A 375 -8.72 0.77 -9.04
N ALA A 376 -7.60 0.45 -9.69
CA ALA A 376 -7.57 -0.13 -11.02
C ALA A 376 -7.56 -1.66 -10.93
N ARG A 377 -8.24 -2.30 -11.87
CA ARG A 377 -8.35 -3.77 -11.96
C ARG A 377 -7.57 -4.29 -13.16
N ALA A 378 -7.22 -5.57 -13.13
CA ALA A 378 -6.44 -6.21 -14.20
C ALA A 378 -7.18 -6.23 -15.56
N ASP A 379 -8.51 -6.11 -15.57
CA ASP A 379 -9.32 -5.97 -16.77
C ASP A 379 -9.50 -4.51 -17.22
N GLY A 380 -8.80 -3.55 -16.61
CA GLY A 380 -8.94 -2.13 -16.93
C GLY A 380 -10.17 -1.45 -16.32
N ALA A 381 -10.95 -2.14 -15.47
CA ALA A 381 -12.03 -1.49 -14.75
C ALA A 381 -11.50 -0.61 -13.60
N ILE A 382 -12.15 0.53 -13.37
CA ILE A 382 -11.84 1.47 -12.29
C ILE A 382 -12.99 1.51 -11.30
N TRP A 383 -12.69 1.42 -10.01
CA TRP A 383 -13.69 1.43 -8.94
C TRP A 383 -14.01 2.85 -8.50
N ILE A 384 -15.06 3.44 -9.09
CA ILE A 384 -15.41 4.86 -8.93
C ILE A 384 -16.07 5.21 -7.59
N GLU A 385 -16.34 4.21 -6.75
CA GLU A 385 -16.93 4.43 -5.42
C GLU A 385 -15.90 4.43 -4.30
N ASP A 386 -14.63 4.19 -4.61
CA ASP A 386 -13.58 4.21 -3.59
C ASP A 386 -13.54 5.57 -2.88
N CYS A 387 -13.77 6.64 -3.63
CA CYS A 387 -13.78 8.01 -3.15
C CYS A 387 -15.15 8.51 -2.71
N ASP A 388 -16.19 7.66 -2.69
CA ASP A 388 -17.54 8.09 -2.34
C ASP A 388 -17.60 8.51 -0.86
N ALA A 389 -17.85 9.81 -0.62
CA ALA A 389 -17.97 10.36 0.72
C ALA A 389 -19.09 9.70 1.53
N ALA A 390 -20.19 9.30 0.87
CA ALA A 390 -21.28 8.60 1.54
C ALA A 390 -20.88 7.20 2.04
N LYS A 391 -19.82 6.61 1.47
CA LYS A 391 -19.32 5.28 1.86
C LYS A 391 -18.10 5.33 2.78
N SER A 392 -17.41 6.46 2.82
CA SER A 392 -16.15 6.58 3.56
C SER A 392 -16.35 6.69 5.07
N GLY A 393 -17.58 6.93 5.54
CA GLY A 393 -17.90 7.05 6.96
C GLY A 393 -17.31 8.33 7.58
N ASN A 394 -17.89 8.80 8.69
CA ASN A 394 -17.35 9.91 9.50
C ASN A 394 -17.01 11.21 8.74
N GLY A 395 -17.70 11.50 7.63
CA GLY A 395 -17.49 12.74 6.86
C GLY A 395 -16.28 12.74 5.93
N GLY A 396 -15.55 11.62 5.83
CA GLY A 396 -14.43 11.50 4.90
C GLY A 396 -14.86 11.17 3.47
N GLY A 397 -13.88 11.12 2.57
CA GLY A 397 -14.09 10.87 1.15
C GLY A 397 -14.16 12.13 0.29
N PHE A 398 -14.07 11.93 -1.02
CA PHE A 398 -14.00 13.02 -1.97
C PHE A 398 -15.41 13.59 -2.18
N PRO A 399 -15.63 14.91 -1.98
CA PRO A 399 -16.98 15.47 -1.95
C PRO A 399 -17.60 15.62 -3.34
N GLU A 400 -16.81 15.51 -4.40
CA GLU A 400 -17.27 15.70 -5.77
C GLU A 400 -17.44 14.37 -6.53
N PRO A 401 -18.29 14.32 -7.57
CA PRO A 401 -18.34 13.19 -8.47
C PRO A 401 -16.96 12.94 -9.09
N VAL A 402 -16.48 11.70 -9.08
CA VAL A 402 -15.12 11.39 -9.57
C VAL A 402 -15.00 11.28 -11.09
N LEU A 403 -16.11 11.12 -11.82
CA LEU A 403 -16.09 10.93 -13.27
C LEU A 403 -15.42 12.08 -14.06
N PRO A 404 -15.68 13.36 -13.77
CA PRO A 404 -14.99 14.47 -14.42
C PRO A 404 -13.48 14.39 -14.29
N TYR A 405 -12.96 13.88 -13.17
CA TYR A 405 -11.52 13.72 -12.91
C TYR A 405 -10.89 12.55 -13.66
N LEU A 406 -11.69 11.57 -14.09
CA LEU A 406 -11.22 10.49 -14.95
C LEU A 406 -11.11 10.91 -16.41
N LYS A 407 -11.95 11.87 -16.85
CA LYS A 407 -12.05 12.29 -18.26
C LYS A 407 -10.69 12.63 -18.91
N PRO A 408 -9.75 13.34 -18.26
CA PRO A 408 -8.44 13.65 -18.85
C PRO A 408 -7.59 12.42 -19.18
N PHE A 409 -7.88 11.27 -18.56
CA PHE A 409 -7.15 10.02 -18.79
C PHE A 409 -7.83 9.10 -19.80
N LEU A 410 -8.97 9.51 -20.35
CA LEU A 410 -9.72 8.73 -21.32
C LEU A 410 -9.29 9.14 -22.72
N ASN A 411 -9.03 8.15 -23.57
CA ASN A 411 -8.94 8.39 -25.00
C ASN A 411 -10.32 8.88 -25.50
N GLU A 412 -10.34 9.98 -26.25
CA GLU A 412 -11.58 10.58 -26.77
C GLU A 412 -12.42 9.60 -27.62
N SER A 413 -11.76 8.63 -28.25
CA SER A 413 -12.41 7.56 -29.03
C SER A 413 -12.94 6.40 -28.18
N ALA A 414 -12.66 6.38 -26.88
CA ALA A 414 -13.03 5.27 -26.02
C ALA A 414 -14.53 5.30 -25.69
N THR A 415 -15.19 4.15 -25.83
CA THR A 415 -16.57 3.99 -25.37
C THR A 415 -16.56 3.51 -23.93
N CYS A 416 -16.97 4.38 -23.01
CA CYS A 416 -16.99 4.10 -21.58
C CYS A 416 -18.39 3.76 -21.08
N ARG A 417 -18.47 2.87 -20.09
CA ARG A 417 -19.72 2.48 -19.43
C ARG A 417 -19.51 2.35 -17.93
N GLN A 418 -20.51 2.78 -17.18
CA GLN A 418 -20.63 2.46 -15.77
C GLN A 418 -21.47 1.18 -15.61
N ARG A 419 -21.10 0.34 -14.66
CA ARG A 419 -21.94 -0.81 -14.29
C ARG A 419 -21.79 -1.16 -12.81
N TRP A 420 -22.82 -1.80 -12.29
CA TRP A 420 -22.79 -2.39 -10.96
C TRP A 420 -22.21 -3.80 -11.04
N LEU A 421 -21.18 -4.07 -10.24
CA LEU A 421 -20.68 -5.41 -10.00
C LEU A 421 -21.62 -6.16 -9.06
N ARG A 422 -21.84 -7.44 -9.37
CA ARG A 422 -22.50 -8.37 -8.47
C ARG A 422 -21.47 -8.93 -7.48
N ASP A 423 -21.11 -8.15 -6.46
CA ASP A 423 -20.40 -8.66 -5.28
C ASP A 423 -21.45 -9.01 -4.20
N PRO A 424 -21.43 -10.23 -3.64
CA PRO A 424 -22.45 -10.70 -2.72
C PRO A 424 -22.43 -9.96 -1.37
N VAL A 425 -21.34 -9.27 -1.05
CA VAL A 425 -21.14 -8.57 0.22
C VAL A 425 -21.20 -7.06 0.03
N ARG A 426 -20.78 -6.53 -1.13
CA ARG A 426 -20.68 -5.09 -1.37
C ARG A 426 -21.28 -4.70 -2.72
N ARG A 427 -22.02 -3.59 -2.76
CA ARG A 427 -22.38 -2.95 -4.03
C ARG A 427 -21.20 -2.11 -4.49
N VAL A 428 -20.57 -2.56 -5.57
CA VAL A 428 -19.44 -1.87 -6.21
C VAL A 428 -19.86 -1.37 -7.58
N LYS A 429 -19.68 -0.08 -7.84
CA LYS A 429 -19.85 0.53 -9.15
C LYS A 429 -18.48 0.72 -9.78
N GLU A 430 -18.33 0.20 -10.99
CA GLU A 430 -17.12 0.35 -11.76
C GLU A 430 -17.36 1.15 -13.03
N PHE A 431 -16.27 1.75 -13.51
CA PHE A 431 -16.16 2.45 -14.76
C PHE A 431 -15.18 1.70 -15.65
N PHE A 432 -15.60 1.38 -16.86
CA PHE A 432 -14.80 0.61 -17.80
C PHE A 432 -14.90 1.24 -19.18
N CYS A 433 -13.77 1.47 -19.83
CA CYS A 433 -13.73 1.92 -21.22
C CYS A 433 -13.19 0.84 -22.12
N ARG A 434 -13.85 0.66 -23.26
CA ARG A 434 -13.30 -0.08 -24.38
C ARG A 434 -12.65 0.93 -25.32
N GLN A 435 -11.35 0.80 -25.55
CA GLN A 435 -10.71 1.59 -26.59
C GLN A 435 -11.42 1.32 -27.91
N GLY A 436 -11.75 2.40 -28.64
CA GLY A 436 -12.26 2.27 -29.99
C GLY A 436 -11.26 1.47 -30.81
N ARG A 437 -11.74 0.54 -31.64
CA ARG A 437 -10.85 -0.15 -32.57
C ARG A 437 -10.16 0.91 -33.42
N THR A 438 -8.84 0.85 -33.52
CA THR A 438 -8.13 1.63 -34.53
C THR A 438 -8.65 1.19 -35.89
N PRO A 439 -9.04 2.13 -36.78
CA PRO A 439 -9.46 1.80 -38.14
C PRO A 439 -8.33 1.01 -38.82
N GLY A 440 -8.51 -0.30 -39.00
CA GLY A 440 -7.48 -1.21 -39.53
C GLY A 440 -7.22 -2.47 -38.69
N GLU A 441 -7.62 -2.53 -37.42
CA GLU A 441 -7.56 -3.78 -36.64
C GLU A 441 -8.62 -4.79 -37.14
N SER A 442 -8.16 -5.76 -37.94
CA SER A 442 -8.99 -6.84 -38.49
C SER A 442 -9.76 -7.61 -37.40
N LEU A 443 -11.04 -7.86 -37.68
CA LEU A 443 -12.00 -8.60 -36.85
C LEU A 443 -11.64 -10.08 -36.59
N THR A 444 -10.58 -10.61 -37.20
CA THR A 444 -10.25 -12.04 -37.19
C THR A 444 -9.87 -12.56 -35.80
N THR A 445 -9.15 -11.80 -35.00
CA THR A 445 -8.59 -12.28 -33.71
C THR A 445 -9.65 -12.47 -32.61
N GLY A 446 -10.75 -11.70 -32.64
CA GLY A 446 -11.82 -11.80 -31.64
C GLY A 446 -12.73 -13.01 -31.84
N ARG A 447 -13.00 -13.37 -33.11
CA ARG A 447 -13.84 -14.52 -33.46
C ARG A 447 -13.08 -15.83 -33.29
N GLU A 448 -11.78 -15.85 -33.60
CA GLU A 448 -10.91 -17.01 -33.36
C GLU A 448 -10.71 -17.33 -31.87
N ARG A 449 -10.54 -16.32 -31.00
CA ARG A 449 -10.47 -16.55 -29.53
C ARG A 449 -11.78 -17.10 -28.95
N MET A 450 -12.93 -16.70 -29.49
CA MET A 450 -14.23 -17.25 -29.07
C MET A 450 -14.46 -18.68 -29.59
N LEU A 451 -13.98 -18.98 -30.81
CA LEU A 451 -14.08 -20.33 -31.40
C LEU A 451 -13.09 -21.32 -30.74
N GLN A 452 -11.87 -20.89 -30.38
CA GLN A 452 -10.91 -21.72 -29.64
C GLN A 452 -11.41 -22.09 -28.23
N LYS A 453 -12.20 -21.23 -27.57
CA LYS A 453 -12.84 -21.59 -26.29
C LYS A 453 -13.96 -22.64 -26.44
N ARG A 454 -14.61 -22.73 -27.60
CA ARG A 454 -15.62 -23.77 -27.90
C ARG A 454 -15.02 -25.09 -28.38
N ALA A 455 -13.78 -25.10 -28.86
CA ALA A 455 -13.10 -26.29 -29.35
C ALA A 455 -12.34 -27.09 -28.28
N ARG A 456 -12.62 -26.91 -26.98
CA ARG A 456 -12.10 -27.83 -25.96
C ARG A 456 -12.91 -29.12 -25.99
N PRO A 457 -12.32 -30.27 -26.35
CA PRO A 457 -13.03 -31.54 -26.34
C PRO A 457 -13.49 -31.88 -24.93
N ASN A 458 -14.73 -32.33 -24.82
CA ASN A 458 -15.32 -32.87 -23.60
C ASN A 458 -14.36 -33.91 -23.02
N LYS A 459 -13.81 -33.66 -21.82
CA LYS A 459 -13.07 -34.69 -21.08
C LYS A 459 -14.05 -35.83 -20.79
N GLN A 460 -13.89 -36.95 -21.50
CA GLN A 460 -14.58 -38.19 -21.19
C GLN A 460 -14.22 -38.58 -19.75
N HIS A 461 -15.25 -38.71 -18.92
CA HIS A 461 -15.11 -39.29 -17.59
C HIS A 461 -14.67 -40.76 -17.73
N PRO A 462 -13.62 -41.21 -17.02
CA PRO A 462 -13.29 -42.62 -16.98
C PRO A 462 -14.40 -43.34 -16.21
N THR A 463 -15.10 -44.25 -16.90
CA THR A 463 -15.98 -45.23 -16.28
C THR A 463 -15.15 -46.14 -15.38
N LYS A 464 -15.47 -46.15 -14.09
CA LYS A 464 -14.92 -47.10 -13.13
C LYS A 464 -15.34 -48.52 -13.53
N ARG A 465 -14.37 -49.43 -13.64
CA ARG A 465 -14.58 -50.87 -13.49
C ARG A 465 -14.13 -51.26 -12.09
#